data_AF-A0A956PUC9-F1
#
_entry.id   AF-A0A956PUC9-F1
#
_cell.length_a   1.000
_cell.length_b   1.000
_cell.length_c   1.000
_cell.angle_alpha   90.00
_cell.angle_beta   90.00
_cell.angle_gamma   90.00
#
_symmetry.space_group_name_H-M   'P 1'
#
loop_
_entity.id
_entity.type
_entity.pdbx_description
1 polymer ?
#
loop_
_entity_poly.entity_id
_entity_poly.type
_entity_poly.pdbx_seq_one_letter_code
_entity_poly.pdbx_strand_id
1 'polypeptide(L)'
;MNDVEEKWRLNASRLTSKQIGTRLWNEFKDALSCLQEGDDESVEAWVDETEARFIASYEKFEADGFSNPSPDLDNRARAAQTLLLEGVESWLAAFEALREAAPRDVILSKAEWGQRLLIAVQHLKKEEPAPVASLEIWGF
;
A
#
# COMPACT_ATOMS: atom_id res chain seq x y z
N MET A 1 -5.54 17.23 12.54
CA MET A 1 -4.59 16.39 11.77
C MET A 1 -3.43 16.08 12.70
N ASN A 2 -2.96 14.83 12.77
CA ASN A 2 -1.90 14.42 13.67
C ASN A 2 -0.55 14.75 13.03
N ASP A 3 0.30 15.54 13.68
CA ASP A 3 1.61 15.99 13.16
C ASP A 3 2.50 14.82 12.68
N VAL A 4 2.33 13.64 13.27
CA VAL A 4 3.05 12.42 12.89
C VAL A 4 2.59 11.90 11.53
N GLU A 5 1.28 11.88 11.27
CA GLU A 5 0.73 11.40 10.00
C GLU A 5 1.18 12.29 8.85
N GLU A 6 1.07 13.60 9.00
CA GLU A 6 1.48 14.57 7.97
C GLU A 6 2.98 14.49 7.67
N LYS A 7 3.82 14.36 8.73
CA LYS A 7 5.26 14.11 8.58
C LYS A 7 5.51 12.86 7.73
N TRP A 8 4.80 11.77 7.98
CA TRP A 8 5.02 10.51 7.26
C TRP A 8 4.44 10.47 5.86
N ARG A 9 3.33 11.17 5.59
CA ARG A 9 2.86 11.46 4.21
C ARG A 9 3.92 12.24 3.42
N LEU A 10 4.51 13.26 4.04
CA LEU A 10 5.59 14.03 3.42
C LEU A 10 6.85 13.19 3.19
N ASN A 11 7.16 12.25 4.08
CA ASN A 11 8.24 11.29 3.86
C ASN A 11 7.92 10.36 2.68
N ALA A 12 6.69 9.85 2.59
CA ALA A 12 6.24 8.98 1.49
C ALA A 12 6.36 9.69 0.12
N SER A 13 5.94 10.97 0.04
CA SER A 13 6.02 11.75 -1.20
C SER A 13 7.46 12.05 -1.64
N ARG A 14 8.43 12.02 -0.72
CA ARG A 14 9.85 12.24 -0.98
C ARG A 14 10.63 10.97 -1.35
N LEU A 15 10.01 9.79 -1.28
CA LEU A 15 10.66 8.55 -1.70
C LEU A 15 11.06 8.63 -3.18
N THR A 16 12.20 8.07 -3.53
CA THR A 16 12.66 8.00 -4.93
C THR A 16 12.12 6.75 -5.61
N SER A 17 12.10 6.73 -6.95
CA SER A 17 11.72 5.54 -7.73
C SER A 17 12.53 4.29 -7.34
N LYS A 18 13.80 4.47 -6.92
CA LYS A 18 14.64 3.39 -6.43
C LYS A 18 14.16 2.84 -5.08
N GLN A 19 13.72 3.72 -4.19
CA GLN A 19 13.23 3.31 -2.86
C GLN A 19 11.89 2.59 -2.96
N ILE A 20 11.05 2.93 -3.94
CA ILE A 20 9.77 2.25 -4.17
C ILE A 20 9.87 0.95 -4.97
N GLY A 21 11.06 0.64 -5.50
CA GLY A 21 11.34 -0.52 -6.37
C GLY A 21 11.32 -1.87 -5.65
N THR A 22 10.18 -2.22 -5.06
CA THR A 22 9.93 -3.52 -4.43
C THR A 22 9.61 -4.58 -5.47
N ARG A 23 9.51 -5.85 -5.04
CA ARG A 23 9.05 -6.94 -5.89
C ARG A 23 7.65 -6.66 -6.47
N LEU A 24 6.70 -6.26 -5.63
CA LEU A 24 5.34 -5.88 -6.03
C LEU A 24 5.38 -4.77 -7.10
N TRP A 25 6.19 -3.74 -6.90
CA TRP A 25 6.31 -2.64 -7.87
C TRP A 25 6.88 -3.09 -9.22
N ASN A 26 7.81 -4.05 -9.21
CA ASN A 26 8.35 -4.60 -10.45
C ASN A 26 7.33 -5.49 -11.16
N GLU A 27 6.65 -6.37 -10.44
CA GLU A 27 5.56 -7.21 -10.98
C GLU A 27 4.45 -6.35 -11.59
N PHE A 28 4.09 -5.23 -10.97
CA PHE A 28 3.12 -4.28 -11.52
C PHE A 28 3.59 -3.63 -12.84
N LYS A 29 4.87 -3.23 -12.93
CA LYS A 29 5.41 -2.70 -14.20
C LYS A 29 5.42 -3.77 -15.29
N ASP A 30 5.72 -5.02 -14.93
CA ASP A 30 5.70 -6.15 -15.86
C ASP A 30 4.26 -6.39 -16.35
N ALA A 31 3.27 -6.35 -15.46
CA ALA A 31 1.84 -6.40 -15.83
C ALA A 31 1.44 -5.25 -16.77
N LEU A 32 1.89 -4.02 -16.53
CA LEU A 32 1.67 -2.90 -17.44
C LEU A 32 2.35 -3.07 -18.81
N SER A 33 3.43 -3.87 -18.89
CA SER A 33 4.07 -4.22 -20.15
C SER A 33 3.31 -5.32 -20.89
N CYS A 34 2.85 -6.36 -20.19
CA CYS A 34 1.95 -7.38 -20.74
C CYS A 34 0.68 -6.75 -21.35
N LEU A 35 0.09 -5.77 -20.65
CA LEU A 35 -1.07 -5.03 -21.15
C LEU A 35 -0.77 -4.28 -22.47
N GLN A 36 0.43 -3.72 -22.62
CA GLN A 36 0.84 -3.06 -23.87
C GLN A 36 1.05 -4.05 -25.02
N GLU A 37 1.38 -5.29 -24.71
CA GLU A 37 1.56 -6.39 -25.66
C GLU A 37 0.23 -7.07 -26.01
N GLY A 38 -0.87 -6.72 -25.32
CA GLY A 38 -2.20 -7.28 -25.51
C GLY A 38 -2.43 -8.59 -24.76
N ASP A 39 -1.61 -8.89 -23.75
CA ASP A 39 -1.77 -10.06 -22.89
C ASP A 39 -2.65 -9.72 -21.67
N ASP A 40 -3.94 -9.51 -21.94
CA ASP A 40 -4.93 -9.14 -20.91
C ASP A 40 -5.14 -10.27 -19.88
N GLU A 41 -4.98 -11.54 -20.30
CA GLU A 41 -5.19 -12.71 -19.44
C GLU A 41 -4.12 -12.82 -18.33
N SER A 42 -2.85 -12.64 -18.68
CA SER A 42 -1.76 -12.62 -17.68
C SER A 42 -1.90 -11.47 -16.70
N VAL A 43 -2.38 -10.32 -17.18
CA VAL A 43 -2.58 -9.14 -16.33
C VAL A 43 -3.73 -9.37 -15.36
N GLU A 44 -4.88 -9.88 -15.82
CA GLU A 44 -6.01 -10.17 -14.94
C GLU A 44 -5.65 -11.24 -13.91
N ALA A 45 -4.95 -12.30 -14.31
CA ALA A 45 -4.48 -13.33 -13.39
C ALA A 45 -3.57 -12.76 -12.28
N TRP A 46 -2.66 -11.85 -12.65
CA TRP A 46 -1.81 -11.16 -11.68
C TRP A 46 -2.60 -10.23 -10.77
N VAL A 47 -3.57 -9.48 -11.30
CA VAL A 47 -4.44 -8.60 -10.51
C VAL A 47 -5.24 -9.43 -9.51
N ASP A 48 -5.88 -10.52 -9.92
CA ASP A 48 -6.69 -11.37 -9.05
C ASP A 48 -5.88 -11.96 -7.89
N GLU A 49 -4.68 -12.49 -8.18
CA GLU A 49 -3.79 -13.02 -7.14
C GLU A 49 -3.35 -11.93 -6.17
N THR A 50 -2.97 -10.77 -6.71
CA THR A 50 -2.42 -9.68 -5.91
C THR A 50 -3.50 -9.00 -5.07
N GLU A 51 -4.65 -8.70 -5.66
CA GLU A 51 -5.80 -8.11 -4.99
C GLU A 51 -6.30 -9.01 -3.85
N ALA A 52 -6.40 -10.32 -4.06
CA ALA A 52 -6.77 -11.26 -3.00
C ALA A 52 -5.82 -11.19 -1.79
N ARG A 53 -4.51 -10.98 -2.02
CA ARG A 53 -3.52 -10.78 -0.94
C ARG A 53 -3.72 -9.45 -0.20
N PHE A 54 -4.06 -8.38 -0.92
CA PHE A 54 -4.39 -7.09 -0.33
C PHE A 54 -5.65 -7.17 0.53
N ILE A 55 -6.73 -7.76 0.00
CA ILE A 55 -7.99 -7.98 0.71
C ILE A 55 -7.75 -8.84 1.95
N ALA A 56 -7.08 -9.99 1.83
CA ALA A 56 -6.81 -10.86 2.98
C ALA A 56 -5.98 -10.16 4.08
N SER A 57 -5.03 -9.31 3.68
CA SER A 57 -4.24 -8.51 4.63
C SER A 57 -5.10 -7.44 5.33
N TYR A 58 -6.02 -6.82 4.59
CA TYR A 58 -6.96 -5.84 5.09
C TYR A 58 -7.99 -6.49 6.03
N GLU A 59 -8.62 -7.60 5.64
CA GLU A 59 -9.59 -8.33 6.47
C GLU A 59 -8.97 -8.82 7.77
N LYS A 60 -7.74 -9.34 7.73
CA LYS A 60 -7.01 -9.70 8.95
C LYS A 60 -6.82 -8.49 9.86
N PHE A 61 -6.47 -7.35 9.28
CA PHE A 61 -6.28 -6.10 10.00
C PHE A 61 -7.59 -5.61 10.67
N GLU A 62 -8.72 -5.72 9.96
CA GLU A 62 -10.04 -5.41 10.51
C GLU A 62 -10.43 -6.38 11.63
N ALA A 63 -10.22 -7.69 11.43
CA ALA A 63 -10.54 -8.73 12.41
C ALA A 63 -9.76 -8.57 13.72
N ASP A 64 -8.53 -8.07 13.65
CA ASP A 64 -7.70 -7.76 14.81
C ASP A 64 -8.10 -6.43 15.51
N GLY A 65 -9.18 -5.78 15.05
CA GLY A 65 -9.75 -4.57 15.66
C GLY A 65 -9.06 -3.28 15.23
N PHE A 66 -8.27 -3.32 14.16
CA PHE A 66 -7.56 -2.16 13.61
C PHE A 66 -8.27 -1.56 12.39
N SER A 67 -9.55 -1.85 12.13
CA SER A 67 -10.30 -1.18 11.06
C SER A 67 -10.52 0.32 11.33
N ASN A 68 -10.71 0.68 12.61
CA ASN A 68 -10.87 2.07 13.02
C ASN A 68 -9.61 2.59 13.75
N PRO A 69 -9.21 3.86 13.52
CA PRO A 69 -8.18 4.50 14.32
C PRO A 69 -8.59 4.51 15.79
N SER A 70 -8.10 3.53 16.55
CA SER A 70 -8.48 3.43 17.95
C SER A 70 -7.90 4.64 18.69
N PRO A 71 -8.73 5.37 19.47
CA PRO A 71 -8.27 6.50 20.25
C PRO A 71 -7.21 6.11 21.28
N ASP A 72 -7.15 4.82 21.63
CA ASP A 72 -6.21 4.23 22.58
C ASP A 72 -4.84 3.90 21.95
N LEU A 73 -4.74 3.96 20.61
CA LEU A 73 -3.45 3.87 19.93
C LEU A 73 -2.70 5.18 20.10
N ASP A 74 -1.40 5.06 20.36
CA ASP A 74 -0.50 6.20 20.28
C ASP A 74 -0.54 6.83 18.87
N ASN A 75 -0.08 8.08 18.79
CA ASN A 75 -0.11 8.86 17.57
C ASN A 75 0.62 8.19 16.39
N ARG A 76 1.58 7.29 16.68
CA ARG A 76 2.40 6.62 15.68
C ARG A 76 1.72 5.37 15.14
N ALA A 77 1.17 4.52 16.00
CA ALA A 77 0.38 3.38 15.58
C ALA A 77 -0.84 3.82 14.76
N ARG A 78 -1.47 4.94 15.16
CA ARG A 78 -2.54 5.57 14.38
C ARG A 78 -2.06 6.05 13.01
N ALA A 79 -0.90 6.71 12.93
CA ALA A 79 -0.34 7.14 11.66
C ALA A 79 0.01 5.93 10.76
N ALA A 80 0.62 4.88 11.32
CA ALA A 80 0.95 3.65 10.59
C ALA A 80 -0.31 2.97 10.02
N GLN A 81 -1.38 2.92 10.82
CA GLN A 81 -2.69 2.41 10.42
C GLN A 81 -3.28 3.22 9.28
N THR A 82 -3.39 4.54 9.42
CA THR A 82 -3.97 5.40 8.38
C THR A 82 -3.20 5.28 7.05
N LEU A 83 -1.87 5.32 7.10
CA LEU A 83 -1.04 5.20 5.90
C LEU A 83 -1.11 3.80 5.28
N LEU A 84 -1.25 2.74 6.10
CA LEU A 84 -1.43 1.39 5.59
C LEU A 84 -2.76 1.28 4.83
N LEU A 85 -3.87 1.70 5.46
CA LEU A 85 -5.20 1.61 4.88
C LEU A 85 -5.28 2.37 3.56
N GLU A 86 -4.82 3.62 3.54
CA GLU A 86 -4.78 4.42 2.31
C GLU A 86 -3.83 3.82 1.27
N GLY A 87 -2.72 3.22 1.70
CA GLY A 87 -1.79 2.54 0.80
C GLY A 87 -2.44 1.34 0.10
N VAL A 88 -3.22 0.56 0.85
CA VAL A 88 -4.00 -0.57 0.34
C VAL A 88 -5.11 -0.08 -0.59
N GLU A 89 -5.92 0.88 -0.17
CA GLU A 89 -7.00 1.47 -0.97
C GLU A 89 -6.49 2.05 -2.29
N SER A 90 -5.33 2.70 -2.28
CA SER A 90 -4.71 3.25 -3.49
C SER A 90 -4.24 2.15 -4.46
N TRP A 91 -3.81 0.99 -3.96
CA TRP A 91 -3.51 -0.19 -4.79
C TRP A 91 -4.77 -0.83 -5.37
N LEU A 92 -5.81 -1.01 -4.56
CA LEU A 92 -7.12 -1.52 -5.03
C LEU A 92 -7.70 -0.61 -6.12
N ALA A 93 -7.64 0.71 -5.92
CA ALA A 93 -8.06 1.66 -6.94
C ALA A 93 -7.19 1.63 -8.21
N ALA A 94 -5.92 1.21 -8.12
CA ALA A 94 -5.07 1.02 -9.28
C ALA A 94 -5.46 -0.24 -10.07
N PHE A 95 -5.83 -1.31 -9.37
CA PHE A 95 -6.35 -2.55 -9.98
C PHE A 95 -7.70 -2.31 -10.67
N GLU A 96 -8.62 -1.60 -10.01
CA GLU A 96 -9.89 -1.19 -10.61
C GLU A 96 -9.66 -0.32 -11.85
N ALA A 97 -8.79 0.70 -11.76
CA ALA A 97 -8.44 1.53 -12.92
C ALA A 97 -7.81 0.73 -14.07
N LEU A 98 -7.06 -0.33 -13.76
CA LEU A 98 -6.49 -1.21 -14.77
C LEU A 98 -7.58 -2.01 -15.48
N ARG A 99 -8.54 -2.60 -14.74
CA ARG A 99 -9.70 -3.31 -15.30
C ARG A 99 -10.62 -2.41 -16.11
N GLU A 100 -10.76 -1.14 -15.72
CA GLU A 100 -11.55 -0.13 -16.44
C GLU A 100 -10.83 0.46 -17.66
N ALA A 101 -9.62 -0.01 -17.98
CA ALA A 101 -8.77 0.53 -19.05
C ALA A 101 -8.56 2.05 -18.94
N ALA A 102 -8.41 2.55 -17.70
CA ALA A 102 -8.14 3.94 -17.43
C ALA A 102 -6.78 4.38 -18.04
N PRO A 103 -6.55 5.70 -18.20
CA PRO A 103 -5.26 6.20 -18.67
C PRO A 103 -4.10 5.72 -17.82
N ARG A 104 -2.97 5.37 -18.48
CA ARG A 104 -1.79 4.78 -17.82
C ARG A 104 -1.24 5.65 -16.68
N ASP A 105 -1.29 6.97 -16.83
CA ASP A 105 -0.86 7.92 -15.80
C ASP A 105 -1.75 7.87 -14.55
N VAL A 106 -3.05 7.63 -14.70
CA VAL A 106 -3.98 7.43 -13.58
C VAL A 106 -3.62 6.15 -12.83
N ILE A 107 -3.48 5.03 -13.55
CA ILE A 107 -3.12 3.72 -12.99
C ILE A 107 -1.78 3.80 -12.24
N LEU A 108 -0.76 4.38 -12.89
CA LEU A 108 0.57 4.58 -12.30
C LEU A 108 0.52 5.47 -11.06
N SER A 109 -0.22 6.58 -11.08
CA SER A 109 -0.24 7.50 -9.94
C SER A 109 -0.83 6.86 -8.68
N LYS A 110 -1.89 6.05 -8.84
CA LYS A 110 -2.55 5.32 -7.75
C LYS A 110 -1.64 4.24 -7.19
N ALA A 111 -1.04 3.41 -8.04
CA ALA A 111 -0.12 2.37 -7.61
C ALA A 111 1.14 2.96 -6.96
N GLU A 112 1.69 4.05 -7.53
CA GLU A 112 2.88 4.70 -7.00
C GLU A 112 2.61 5.30 -5.62
N TRP A 113 1.48 5.99 -5.45
CA TRP A 113 1.11 6.54 -4.15
C TRP A 113 0.89 5.44 -3.11
N GLY A 114 0.16 4.38 -3.47
CA GLY A 114 -0.03 3.20 -2.64
C GLY A 114 1.31 2.61 -2.20
N GLN A 115 2.22 2.37 -3.15
CA GLN A 115 3.55 1.82 -2.88
C GLN A 115 4.37 2.71 -1.95
N ARG A 116 4.33 4.03 -2.12
CA ARG A 116 5.03 5.00 -1.27
C ARG A 116 4.54 4.95 0.17
N LEU A 117 3.22 4.90 0.36
CA LEU A 117 2.60 4.82 1.66
C LEU A 117 2.97 3.53 2.40
N LEU A 118 2.90 2.38 1.72
CA LEU A 118 3.26 1.09 2.31
C LEU A 118 4.74 1.06 2.76
N ILE A 119 5.65 1.68 2.00
CA ILE A 119 7.06 1.78 2.38
C ILE A 119 7.26 2.76 3.53
N ALA A 120 6.53 3.87 3.54
CA ALA A 120 6.57 4.81 4.67
C ALA A 120 6.15 4.11 5.98
N VAL A 121 5.15 3.23 5.94
CA VAL A 121 4.78 2.37 7.08
C VAL A 121 5.93 1.45 7.49
N GLN A 122 6.62 0.81 6.55
CA GLN A 122 7.79 -0.03 6.86
C GLN A 122 8.93 0.77 7.51
N HIS A 123 9.22 1.98 7.03
CA HIS A 123 10.21 2.87 7.64
C HIS A 123 9.77 3.33 9.03
N LEU A 124 8.50 3.70 9.18
CA LEU A 124 7.91 4.10 10.46
C LEU A 124 8.03 2.99 11.49
N LYS A 125 7.87 1.72 11.13
CA LYS A 125 8.10 0.57 12.02
C LYS A 125 9.58 0.42 12.40
N LYS A 126 10.51 0.63 11.47
CA LYS A 126 11.96 0.44 11.66
C LYS A 126 12.63 1.52 12.52
N GLU A 127 12.20 2.78 12.42
CA GLU A 127 12.88 3.90 13.11
C GLU A 127 12.83 3.80 14.64
N GLU A 128 11.86 3.07 15.21
CA GLU A 128 11.68 3.02 16.66
C GLU A 128 11.07 1.66 17.09
N PRO A 129 11.86 0.61 17.34
CA PRO A 129 11.40 -0.71 17.74
C PRO A 129 11.00 -0.79 19.24
N ALA A 130 10.33 0.24 19.77
CA ALA A 130 9.77 0.20 21.13
C ALA A 130 8.76 -0.95 21.26
N PRO A 131 8.50 -1.49 22.47
CA PRO A 131 7.98 -2.84 22.67
C PRO A 131 6.48 -2.89 22.37
N VAL A 132 6.13 -2.88 21.09
CA VAL A 132 4.76 -2.85 20.64
C VAL A 132 4.43 -4.27 20.17
N ALA A 133 4.02 -5.11 21.12
CA ALA A 133 3.40 -6.40 20.84
C ALA A 133 2.22 -6.30 19.84
N SER A 134 1.66 -5.10 19.63
CA SER A 134 0.63 -4.82 18.63
C SER A 134 1.15 -4.48 17.21
N LEU A 135 2.47 -4.35 16.99
CA LEU A 135 3.05 -4.10 15.64
C LEU A 135 3.57 -5.38 14.95
N GLU A 136 3.70 -6.50 15.67
CA GLU A 136 4.08 -7.81 15.10
C GLU A 136 2.98 -8.44 14.24
N ILE A 137 1.74 -7.96 14.37
CA ILE A 137 0.56 -8.43 13.62
C ILE A 137 0.66 -8.12 12.10
N TRP A 138 1.53 -7.19 11.73
CA TRP A 138 1.47 -6.47 10.46
C TRP A 138 2.40 -7.06 9.39
N GLY A 139 2.33 -8.39 9.21
CA GLY A 139 3.22 -9.20 8.37
C GLY A 139 3.41 -8.73 6.93
N PHE A 140 4.29 -7.73 6.76
CA PHE A 140 4.83 -7.23 5.51
C PHE A 140 6.35 -7.06 5.65
#